data_AF-A0A2E7P1G8-F1
#
_entry.id   AF-A0A2E7P1G8-F1
#
_cell.length_a   1.000
_cell.length_b   1.000
_cell.length_c   1.000
_cell.angle_alpha   90.00
_cell.angle_beta   90.00
_cell.angle_gamma   90.00
#
_symmetry.space_group_name_H-M   'P 1'
#
loop_
_entity.id
_entity.type
_entity.pdbx_description
1 polymer ?
#
loop_
_entity_poly.entity_id
_entity_poly.type
_entity_poly.pdbx_seq_one_letter_code
_entity_poly.pdbx_strand_id
1 'polypeptide(L)'
;MTDQEIVDAAQALCGRDGDSKTEFYFSKLELIDFVKEILSRAIPEGHVVVPGWMPIESAPQNRACLIHYRNICNRDRVIKAKYVSARTIEANEDWPDEACDMDDETETAYIPAGWYEMIDNHDDCSLIGVSSSVKITGWMPLPAAPANKEG
;
A
#
# COMPACT_ATOMS: atom_id res chain seq x y z
N MET A 1 3.86 -9.31 -15.23
CA MET A 1 3.02 -9.11 -16.42
C MET A 1 3.92 -8.69 -17.55
N THR A 2 4.03 -9.50 -18.60
CA THR A 2 4.94 -9.28 -19.73
C THR A 2 4.28 -8.39 -20.78
N ASP A 3 5.08 -7.75 -21.63
CA ASP A 3 4.59 -6.88 -22.72
C ASP A 3 3.59 -7.61 -23.65
N GLN A 4 3.73 -8.94 -23.79
CA GLN A 4 2.82 -9.77 -24.59
C GLN A 4 1.44 -9.91 -23.95
N GLU A 5 1.35 -10.04 -22.63
CA GLU A 5 0.08 -10.21 -21.90
C GLU A 5 -0.79 -8.95 -22.00
N ILE A 6 -0.19 -7.77 -22.12
CA ILE A 6 -0.90 -6.49 -22.30
C ILE A 6 -1.46 -6.37 -23.72
N VAL A 7 -0.69 -6.80 -24.74
CA VAL A 7 -1.12 -6.80 -26.14
C VAL A 7 -2.30 -7.76 -26.35
N ASP A 8 -2.20 -8.97 -25.80
CA ASP A 8 -3.24 -9.99 -25.93
C ASP A 8 -4.56 -9.55 -25.26
N ALA A 9 -4.48 -8.88 -24.10
CA ALA A 9 -5.65 -8.33 -23.41
C ALA A 9 -6.32 -7.19 -24.20
N ALA A 10 -5.53 -6.30 -24.83
CA ALA A 10 -6.06 -5.21 -25.64
C ALA A 10 -6.76 -5.74 -26.92
N GLN A 11 -6.19 -6.74 -27.59
CA GLN A 11 -6.81 -7.35 -28.76
C GLN A 11 -8.11 -8.09 -28.42
N ALA A 12 -8.18 -8.75 -27.26
CA ALA A 12 -9.40 -9.43 -26.80
C ALA A 12 -10.56 -8.46 -26.50
N LEU A 13 -10.26 -7.22 -26.08
CA LEU A 13 -11.26 -6.18 -25.82
C LEU A 13 -11.81 -5.54 -27.11
N CYS A 14 -10.99 -5.44 -28.15
CA CYS A 14 -11.39 -4.86 -29.44
C CYS A 14 -12.05 -5.87 -30.41
N GLY A 15 -11.97 -7.17 -30.12
CA GLY A 15 -12.35 -8.26 -31.03
C GLY A 15 -13.78 -8.81 -30.92
N ARG A 16 -14.78 -8.00 -30.54
CA ARG A 16 -16.20 -8.41 -30.60
C ARG A 16 -17.04 -7.35 -31.29
N ASP A 17 -16.88 -7.25 -32.61
CA ASP A 17 -18.01 -7.11 -33.50
C ASP A 17 -17.58 -7.66 -34.86
N GLY A 18 -18.29 -8.70 -35.30
CA GLY A 18 -17.98 -9.39 -36.54
C GLY A 18 -18.33 -8.53 -37.73
N ASP A 19 -17.39 -7.74 -38.23
CA ASP A 19 -17.27 -7.49 -39.67
C ASP A 19 -15.89 -6.93 -40.05
N SER A 20 -15.28 -7.57 -41.05
CA SER A 20 -14.08 -7.16 -41.78
C SER A 20 -12.76 -6.89 -41.01
N LYS A 21 -11.72 -7.64 -41.42
CA LYS A 21 -10.29 -7.44 -41.15
C LYS A 21 -9.91 -5.99 -40.83
N THR A 22 -9.80 -5.64 -39.56
CA THR A 22 -9.12 -4.41 -39.12
C THR A 22 -7.85 -4.82 -38.39
N GLU A 23 -6.76 -5.00 -39.14
CA GLU A 23 -5.42 -5.05 -38.57
C GLU A 23 -5.06 -3.63 -38.11
N PHE A 24 -5.38 -3.29 -36.86
CA PHE A 24 -4.86 -2.08 -36.24
C PHE A 24 -3.41 -2.32 -35.82
N TYR A 25 -2.47 -1.88 -36.66
CA TYR A 25 -1.06 -1.77 -36.28
C TYR A 25 -0.88 -0.54 -35.40
N PHE A 26 -1.12 -0.68 -34.11
CA PHE A 26 -0.65 0.31 -33.15
C PHE A 26 0.85 0.13 -32.95
N SER A 27 1.62 1.21 -33.06
CA SER A 27 2.95 1.23 -32.49
C SER A 27 2.86 1.07 -30.96
N LYS A 28 3.96 0.64 -30.32
CA LYS A 28 4.00 0.42 -28.85
C LYS A 28 3.52 1.64 -28.06
N LEU A 29 3.84 2.85 -28.55
CA LEU A 29 3.44 4.11 -27.91
C LEU A 29 1.94 4.39 -28.07
N GLU A 30 1.40 4.17 -29.26
CA GLU A 30 -0.04 4.38 -29.51
C GLU A 30 -0.90 3.37 -28.75
N LEU A 31 -0.43 2.13 -28.57
CA LEU A 31 -1.10 1.14 -27.73
C LEU A 31 -1.12 1.58 -26.25
N ILE A 32 0.00 2.11 -25.74
CA ILE A 32 0.10 2.60 -24.37
C ILE A 32 -0.87 3.77 -24.16
N ASP A 33 -0.92 4.71 -25.10
CA ASP A 33 -1.79 5.88 -24.98
C ASP A 33 -3.27 5.51 -25.13
N PHE A 34 -3.59 4.54 -26.00
CA PHE A 34 -4.93 3.98 -26.11
C PHE A 34 -5.38 3.26 -24.84
N VAL A 35 -4.51 2.45 -24.23
CA VAL A 35 -4.80 1.78 -22.95
C VAL A 35 -4.99 2.81 -21.83
N LYS A 36 -4.16 3.86 -21.76
CA LYS A 36 -4.35 4.96 -20.79
C LYS A 36 -5.70 5.66 -20.98
N GLU A 37 -6.10 5.89 -22.22
CA GLU A 37 -7.38 6.52 -22.54
C GLU A 37 -8.59 5.63 -22.20
N ILE A 38 -8.50 4.32 -22.41
CA ILE A 38 -9.54 3.38 -21.96
C ILE A 38 -9.60 3.36 -20.43
N LEU A 39 -8.45 3.26 -19.75
CA LEU A 39 -8.39 3.22 -18.29
C LEU A 39 -8.89 4.52 -17.65
N SER A 40 -8.62 5.68 -18.24
CA SER A 40 -9.10 6.97 -17.75
C SER A 40 -10.61 7.15 -17.90
N ARG A 41 -11.22 6.52 -18.92
CA ARG A 41 -12.68 6.52 -19.13
C ARG A 41 -13.41 5.47 -18.29
N ALA A 42 -12.76 4.35 -17.98
CA ALA A 42 -13.35 3.25 -17.20
C ALA A 42 -13.40 3.54 -15.68
N ILE A 43 -12.58 4.47 -15.19
CA ILE A 43 -12.58 4.90 -13.79
C ILE A 43 -13.16 6.32 -13.75
N PRO A 44 -14.42 6.51 -13.30
CA PRO A 44 -14.97 7.85 -13.14
C PRO A 44 -14.05 8.71 -12.28
N GLU A 45 -13.82 9.97 -12.65
CA GLU A 45 -13.13 10.90 -11.77
C GLU A 45 -13.80 10.90 -10.39
N GLY A 46 -13.04 10.54 -9.35
CA GLY A 46 -13.54 10.38 -7.98
C GLY A 46 -13.83 8.94 -7.54
N HIS A 47 -13.72 7.93 -8.40
CA HIS A 47 -13.68 6.53 -7.97
C HIS A 47 -12.29 6.17 -7.46
N VAL A 48 -12.15 6.09 -6.14
CA VAL A 48 -11.02 5.39 -5.52
C VAL A 48 -11.16 3.91 -5.88
N VAL A 49 -10.35 3.41 -6.81
CA VAL A 49 -10.11 1.97 -6.91
C VAL A 49 -9.50 1.57 -5.58
N VAL A 50 -10.31 1.06 -4.67
CA VAL A 50 -9.81 0.45 -3.43
C VAL A 50 -9.20 -0.86 -3.89
N PRO A 51 -7.87 -0.99 -3.99
CA PRO A 51 -7.30 -2.28 -4.33
C PRO A 51 -7.77 -3.23 -3.22
N GLY A 52 -8.25 -4.42 -3.59
CA GLY A 52 -8.47 -5.47 -2.60
C GLY A 52 -7.21 -5.69 -1.75
N TRP A 53 -7.34 -6.43 -0.65
CA TRP A 53 -6.21 -6.69 0.24
C TRP A 53 -5.00 -7.21 -0.53
N MET A 54 -3.86 -6.54 -0.37
CA MET A 54 -2.61 -6.89 -1.03
C MET A 54 -1.69 -7.67 -0.08
N PRO A 55 -0.80 -8.54 -0.58
CA PRO A 55 0.20 -9.23 0.26
C PRO A 55 1.03 -8.24 1.07
N ILE A 56 1.28 -8.52 2.35
CA ILE A 56 1.98 -7.59 3.25
C ILE A 56 3.42 -7.27 2.77
N GLU A 57 4.02 -8.18 2.01
CA GLU A 57 5.37 -8.03 1.45
C GLU A 57 5.45 -6.92 0.40
N SER A 58 4.33 -6.53 -0.22
CA SER A 58 4.28 -5.41 -1.17
C SER A 58 3.93 -4.07 -0.51
N ALA A 59 3.78 -4.04 0.82
CA ALA A 59 3.41 -2.83 1.53
C ALA A 59 4.50 -1.76 1.47
N PRO A 60 4.12 -0.47 1.40
CA PRO A 60 5.08 0.61 1.39
C PRO A 60 5.75 0.74 2.76
N GLN A 61 7.07 0.89 2.76
CA GLN A 61 7.83 1.21 3.97
C GLN A 61 7.66 2.69 4.33
N ASN A 62 7.67 2.99 5.63
CA ASN A 62 7.59 4.33 6.21
C ASN A 62 6.36 5.14 5.80
N ARG A 63 5.30 4.48 5.32
CA ARG A 63 4.03 5.11 4.91
C ARG A 63 2.85 4.46 5.63
N ALA A 64 1.94 5.29 6.11
CA ALA A 64 0.73 4.83 6.77
C ALA A 64 -0.19 4.06 5.79
N CYS A 65 -0.70 2.93 6.25
CA CYS A 65 -1.63 2.06 5.55
C CYS A 65 -2.56 1.36 6.54
N LEU A 66 -3.56 0.64 6.04
CA LEU A 66 -4.28 -0.36 6.84
C LEU A 66 -3.55 -1.69 6.73
N ILE A 67 -3.39 -2.40 7.83
CA ILE A 67 -2.88 -3.78 7.83
C ILE A 67 -3.91 -4.72 8.44
N HIS A 68 -3.92 -5.95 7.96
CA HIS A 68 -4.72 -7.05 8.48
C HIS A 68 -3.83 -8.08 9.16
N TYR A 69 -4.26 -8.53 10.34
CA TYR A 69 -3.67 -9.68 11.02
C TYR A 69 -4.75 -10.45 11.77
N ARG A 70 -4.45 -11.71 12.09
CA ARG A 70 -5.26 -12.51 13.00
C ARG A 70 -4.62 -12.54 14.37
N ASN A 71 -5.35 -12.15 15.40
CA ASN A 71 -4.82 -12.14 16.77
C ASN A 71 -4.74 -13.55 17.37
N ILE A 72 -4.12 -13.65 18.55
CA ILE A 72 -3.96 -14.92 19.28
C ILE A 72 -5.28 -15.61 19.65
N CYS A 73 -6.39 -14.86 19.64
CA CYS A 73 -7.74 -15.39 19.87
C CYS A 73 -8.44 -15.80 18.56
N ASN A 74 -7.69 -15.93 17.45
CA ASN A 74 -8.18 -16.29 16.13
C ASN A 74 -9.24 -15.32 15.57
N ARG A 75 -9.17 -14.03 15.93
CA ARG A 75 -10.05 -12.98 15.39
C ARG A 75 -9.29 -12.06 14.46
N ASP A 76 -9.91 -11.75 13.33
CA ASP A 76 -9.36 -10.81 12.36
C ASP A 76 -9.37 -9.39 12.92
N ARG A 77 -8.30 -8.64 12.64
CA ARG A 77 -8.10 -7.26 13.05
C ARG A 77 -7.59 -6.46 11.88
N VAL A 78 -8.03 -5.21 11.83
CA VAL A 78 -7.54 -4.20 10.89
C VAL A 78 -7.16 -2.98 11.70
N ILE A 79 -5.95 -2.49 11.51
CA ILE A 79 -5.41 -1.30 12.20
C ILE A 79 -4.72 -0.38 11.21
N LYS A 80 -4.62 0.91 11.56
CA LYS A 80 -3.77 1.88 10.87
C LYS A 80 -2.34 1.70 11.37
N ALA A 81 -1.41 1.45 10.46
CA ALA A 81 -0.03 1.14 10.81
C ALA A 81 0.95 1.67 9.76
N LYS A 82 2.24 1.66 10.09
CA LYS A 82 3.33 1.80 9.12
C LYS A 82 4.46 0.84 9.46
N TYR A 83 5.20 0.40 8.45
CA TYR A 83 6.47 -0.28 8.64
C TYR A 83 7.56 0.76 8.89
N VAL A 84 8.21 0.74 10.03
CA VAL A 84 9.38 1.56 10.34
C VAL A 84 10.63 0.81 9.89
N SER A 85 11.44 1.46 9.06
CA SER A 85 12.72 0.89 8.61
C SER A 85 13.79 1.10 9.68
N ALA A 86 14.80 0.22 9.71
CA ALA A 86 15.91 0.35 10.65
C ALA A 86 16.55 1.74 10.56
N ARG A 87 16.93 2.30 11.71
CA ARG A 87 17.64 3.59 11.82
C ARG A 87 16.91 4.78 11.17
N THR A 88 15.58 4.80 11.23
CA THR A 88 14.78 5.93 10.68
C THR A 88 14.11 6.80 11.72
N ILE A 89 13.87 6.28 12.93
CA ILE A 89 13.24 7.01 14.04
C ILE A 89 14.10 6.78 15.27
N GLU A 90 14.72 7.85 15.76
CA GLU A 90 15.46 7.84 17.02
C GLU A 90 14.50 7.56 18.17
N ALA A 91 14.93 6.72 19.10
CA ALA A 91 14.18 6.45 20.32
C ALA A 91 14.18 7.69 21.22
N ASN A 92 13.04 7.94 21.88
CA ASN A 92 12.90 8.98 22.90
C ASN A 92 12.79 8.32 24.29
N GLU A 93 12.57 9.14 25.33
CA GLU A 93 12.46 8.68 26.72
C GLU A 93 11.29 7.71 26.99
N ASP A 94 10.33 7.58 26.06
CA ASP A 94 9.21 6.63 26.18
C ASP A 94 9.61 5.20 25.79
N TRP A 95 10.76 5.03 25.13
CA TRP A 95 11.28 3.72 24.73
C TRP A 95 12.35 3.24 25.71
N PRO A 96 12.20 2.05 26.29
CA PRO A 96 13.25 1.49 27.14
C PRO A 96 14.49 1.15 26.30
N ASP A 97 15.67 1.47 26.82
CA ASP A 97 16.96 1.27 26.13
C ASP A 97 17.13 -0.18 25.63
N GLU A 98 16.69 -1.17 26.41
CA GLU A 98 16.77 -2.59 26.02
C GLU A 98 15.88 -3.00 24.84
N ALA A 99 14.91 -2.16 24.48
CA ALA A 99 14.03 -2.38 23.33
C ALA A 99 14.47 -1.60 22.08
N CYS A 100 15.60 -0.90 22.13
CA CYS A 100 16.12 -0.09 21.04
C CYS A 100 17.26 -0.79 20.29
N ASP A 101 17.37 -0.49 19.00
CA ASP A 101 18.52 -0.85 18.18
C ASP A 101 19.58 0.26 18.31
N MET A 102 20.71 -0.07 18.96
CA MET A 102 21.83 0.87 19.12
C MET A 102 22.71 0.91 17.86
N ASP A 103 23.08 2.13 17.44
CA ASP A 103 24.13 2.36 16.44
C ASP A 103 25.41 2.81 17.14
N ASP A 104 26.39 1.90 17.22
CA ASP A 104 27.66 2.13 17.92
C ASP A 104 28.48 3.27 17.29
N GLU A 105 28.28 3.58 16.01
CA GLU A 105 29.04 4.63 15.32
C GLU A 105 28.55 6.04 15.68
N THR A 106 27.24 6.20 15.84
CA THR A 106 26.61 7.50 16.14
C THR A 106 26.17 7.63 17.59
N GLU A 107 26.36 6.58 18.39
CA GLU A 107 25.86 6.46 19.77
C GLU A 107 24.36 6.78 19.87
N THR A 108 23.60 6.43 18.83
CA THR A 108 22.17 6.75 18.72
C THR A 108 21.33 5.51 18.89
N ALA A 109 20.32 5.60 19.76
CA ALA A 109 19.29 4.58 19.91
C ALA A 109 18.17 4.80 18.88
N TYR A 110 17.79 3.76 18.15
CA TYR A 110 16.67 3.78 17.22
C TYR A 110 15.59 2.80 17.65
N ILE A 111 14.33 3.09 17.35
CA ILE A 111 13.29 2.07 17.49
C ILE A 111 13.54 0.94 16.47
N PRO A 112 13.27 -0.33 16.83
CA PRO A 112 13.52 -1.45 15.94
C PRO A 112 12.74 -1.37 14.61
N ALA A 113 13.30 -2.00 13.58
CA ALA A 113 12.54 -2.16 12.34
C ALA A 113 11.32 -3.07 12.56
N GLY A 114 10.16 -2.66 12.05
CA GLY A 114 8.95 -3.46 12.22
C GLY A 114 7.66 -2.72 11.92
N TRP A 115 6.54 -3.41 12.16
CA TRP A 115 5.21 -2.81 12.02
C TRP A 115 4.78 -2.15 13.32
N TYR A 116 4.29 -0.92 13.22
CA TYR A 116 3.80 -0.14 14.35
C TYR A 116 2.38 0.35 14.07
N GLU A 117 1.48 0.11 15.02
CA GLU A 117 0.17 0.78 15.07
C GLU A 117 0.39 2.28 15.26
N MET A 118 -0.35 3.08 14.50
CA MET A 118 -0.31 4.54 14.60
C MET A 118 -1.51 5.02 15.39
N ILE A 119 -1.25 5.59 16.55
CA ILE A 119 -2.26 6.27 17.37
C ILE A 119 -2.14 7.75 17.06
N ASP A 120 -3.13 8.28 16.34
CA ASP A 120 -3.22 9.69 15.97
C ASP A 120 -4.53 10.27 16.53
N ASN A 121 -4.67 10.29 17.86
CA ASN A 121 -5.87 10.79 18.54
C ASN A 121 -5.52 11.41 19.90
N HIS A 122 -6.48 12.14 20.49
CA HIS A 122 -6.33 12.73 21.83
C HIS A 122 -5.06 13.58 22.04
N ASP A 123 -4.62 14.30 20.99
CA ASP A 123 -3.37 15.06 20.94
C ASP A 123 -2.10 14.22 21.17
N ASP A 124 -2.23 12.90 21.15
CA ASP A 124 -1.15 11.93 21.18
C ASP A 124 -0.88 11.39 19.77
N CYS A 125 0.40 11.35 19.43
CA CYS A 125 0.92 10.82 18.17
C CYS A 125 1.97 9.77 18.54
N SER A 126 1.52 8.54 18.77
CA SER A 126 2.38 7.46 19.26
C SER A 126 2.44 6.26 18.31
N LEU A 127 3.56 5.52 18.39
CA LEU A 127 3.81 4.31 17.62
C LEU A 127 3.90 3.13 18.57
N ILE A 128 3.01 2.15 18.42
CA ILE A 128 3.02 0.95 19.25
C ILE A 128 3.40 -0.25 18.41
N GLY A 129 4.48 -0.93 18.79
CA GLY A 129 4.99 -2.10 18.08
C GLY A 129 3.94 -3.22 17.99
N VAL A 130 3.67 -3.70 16.78
CA VAL A 130 2.80 -4.87 16.59
C VAL A 130 3.55 -6.10 17.06
N SER A 131 2.94 -6.87 17.95
CA SER A 131 3.57 -8.05 18.56
C SER A 131 4.10 -9.03 17.51
N SER A 132 5.33 -9.51 17.71
CA SER A 132 5.92 -10.58 16.91
C SER A 132 5.15 -11.91 16.96
N SER A 133 4.25 -12.06 17.95
CA SER A 133 3.38 -13.23 18.08
C SER A 133 2.22 -13.26 17.08
N VAL A 134 1.92 -12.16 16.37
CA VAL A 134 0.88 -12.12 15.34
C VAL A 134 1.47 -12.08 13.94
N LYS A 135 0.86 -12.82 13.02
CA LYS A 135 1.21 -12.76 11.61
C LYS A 135 0.33 -11.75 10.89
N ILE A 136 0.95 -10.68 10.40
CA ILE A 136 0.31 -9.73 9.48
C ILE A 136 0.26 -10.39 8.11
N THR A 137 -0.90 -10.33 7.44
CA THR A 137 -1.12 -11.09 6.20
C THR A 137 -1.45 -10.22 5.00
N GLY A 138 -1.84 -8.96 5.19
CA GLY A 138 -2.13 -8.09 4.08
C GLY A 138 -2.23 -6.62 4.45
N TRP A 139 -2.26 -5.78 3.43
CA TRP A 139 -2.39 -4.34 3.57
C TRP A 139 -3.33 -3.72 2.52
N MET A 140 -3.78 -2.51 2.82
CA MET A 140 -4.52 -1.63 1.91
C MET A 140 -4.04 -0.18 2.09
N PRO A 141 -4.07 0.66 1.04
CA PRO A 141 -3.84 2.09 1.21
C PRO A 141 -4.91 2.69 2.14
N LEU A 142 -4.58 3.78 2.83
CA LEU A 142 -5.59 4.56 3.52
C LEU A 142 -6.60 5.12 2.49
N PRO A 143 -7.91 5.15 2.82
CA PRO A 143 -8.89 5.83 1.99
C PRO A 143 -8.49 7.30 1.75
N ALA A 144 -8.84 7.82 0.58
CA ALA A 144 -8.75 9.25 0.35
C ALA A 144 -9.63 10.00 1.36
N ALA A 145 -9.18 11.18 1.79
CA ALA A 145 -10.00 12.06 2.60
C ALA A 145 -11.30 12.40 1.85
N PRO A 146 -12.44 12.59 2.55
CA PRO A 146 -13.67 13.05 1.93
C PRO A 146 -13.44 14.37 1.18
N ALA A 147 -14.07 14.53 0.01
CA ALA A 147 -13.92 15.72 -0.82
C ALA A 147 -14.59 16.98 -0.21
N ASN A 148 -15.52 16.79 0.73
CA ASN A 148 -16.25 17.88 1.35
C ASN A 148 -15.40 18.49 2.46
N LYS A 149 -14.90 19.70 2.24
CA LYS A 149 -14.09 20.49 3.19
C LYS A 149 -14.93 21.25 4.22
N GLU A 150 -16.03 20.68 4.69
CA GLU A 150 -16.78 21.30 5.79
C GLU A 150 -16.33 20.67 7.11
N GLY A 151 -15.55 21.45 7.85
CA GLY A 151 -15.18 21.27 9.24
C GLY A 151 -15.28 22.61 9.96
#